data_AF-A0A932T9D4-F1
#
_entry.id   AF-A0A932T9D4-F1
#
_cell.length_a   1.000
_cell.length_b   1.000
_cell.length_c   1.000
_cell.angle_alpha   90.00
_cell.angle_beta   90.00
_cell.angle_gamma   90.00
#
_symmetry.space_group_name_H-M   'P 1'
#
loop_
_entity.id
_entity.type
_entity.pdbx_description
1 polymer ?
#
loop_
_entity_poly.entity_id
_entity_poly.type
_entity_poly.pdbx_seq_one_letter_code
_entity_poly.pdbx_strand_id
1 'polypeptide(L)' 'MGFFNQIAEYLYLKKKDPDATNSDWMKYMHGINRISILLFLVAMIILAVKLLRH' A
#
# COMPACT_ATOMS: atom_id res chain seq x y z
N MET A 1 1.71 9.21 -17.34
CA MET A 1 0.75 8.32 -16.65
C MET A 1 0.82 6.93 -17.26
N GLY A 2 0.71 5.86 -16.47
CA GLY A 2 0.68 4.48 -16.97
C GLY A 2 0.46 3.49 -15.83
N PHE A 3 -0.32 2.44 -16.08
CA PHE A 3 -0.82 1.49 -15.07
C PHE A 3 0.26 0.96 -14.12
N PHE A 4 1.39 0.50 -14.66
CA PHE A 4 2.51 -0.02 -13.87
C PHE A 4 3.20 1.03 -12.97
N ASN A 5 3.22 2.31 -13.37
CA ASN A 5 3.75 3.37 -12.50
C ASN A 5 2.86 3.59 -11.28
N GLN A 6 1.54 3.56 -11.48
CA GLN A 6 0.58 3.71 -10.39
C GLN A 6 0.67 2.54 -9.39
N ILE A 7 0.88 1.30 -9.89
CA ILE A 7 1.15 0.13 -9.04
C ILE A 7 2.47 0.28 -8.28
N ALA A 8 3.56 0.72 -8.94
CA ALA A 8 4.86 0.93 -8.29
C ALA A 8 4.83 2.05 -7.23
N GLU A 9 3.98 3.06 -7.43
CA GLU A 9 3.74 4.16 -6.50
C GLU A 9 2.88 3.75 -5.30
N TYR A 10 1.87 2.90 -5.50
CA TYR A 10 1.16 2.23 -4.39
C TYR A 10 2.11 1.36 -3.56
N LEU A 11 2.99 0.60 -4.19
CA LEU A 11 3.90 -0.36 -3.51
C LEU A 11 5.20 0.25 -2.95
N TYR A 12 5.43 1.57 -3.07
CA TYR A 12 6.68 2.28 -2.72
C TYR A 12 7.95 1.76 -3.44
N LEU A 13 7.76 1.02 -4.53
CA LEU A 13 8.86 0.55 -5.39
C LEU A 13 9.45 1.69 -6.23
N LYS A 14 8.67 2.74 -6.49
CA LYS A 14 9.17 3.96 -7.14
C LYS A 14 9.77 4.92 -6.11
N LYS A 15 11.04 5.26 -6.29
CA LYS A 15 11.71 6.34 -5.54
C LYS A 15 10.97 7.67 -5.79
N LYS A 16 10.76 8.46 -4.74
CA LYS A 16 10.11 9.77 -4.80
C LYS A 16 10.79 10.66 -5.85
N ASP A 17 10.05 11.09 -6.87
CA ASP A 17 10.53 12.07 -7.86
C ASP A 17 10.81 13.41 -7.17
N PRO A 18 11.95 14.08 -7.46
CA PRO A 18 12.28 15.37 -6.87
C PRO A 18 11.32 16.46 -7.34
N ASP A 19 10.89 16.41 -8.61
CA ASP A 19 10.01 17.40 -9.25
C ASP A 19 8.51 17.13 -9.00
N ALA A 20 8.17 16.06 -8.28
CA ALA A 20 6.77 15.75 -7.99
C ALA A 20 6.16 16.78 -7.02
N THR A 21 5.03 17.37 -7.41
CA THR A 21 4.24 18.29 -6.58
C THR A 21 3.96 17.65 -5.22
N ASN A 22 4.57 18.21 -4.16
CA ASN A 22 4.53 17.68 -2.80
C ASN A 22 3.19 17.95 -2.08
N SER A 23 2.08 17.65 -2.75
CA SER A 23 0.73 17.82 -2.23
C SER A 23 0.44 16.90 -1.05
N ASP A 24 -0.30 17.39 -0.07
CA ASP A 24 -0.73 16.59 1.08
C ASP A 24 -1.67 15.44 0.65
N TRP A 25 -2.40 15.60 -0.45
CA TRP A 25 -3.18 14.53 -1.08
C TRP A 25 -2.35 13.28 -1.40
N MET A 26 -1.11 13.44 -1.86
CA MET A 26 -0.19 12.31 -2.09
C MET A 26 0.24 11.66 -0.77
N LYS A 27 0.41 12.44 0.31
CA LYS A 27 0.67 11.92 1.67
C LYS A 27 -0.53 11.13 2.20
N TYR A 28 -1.76 11.60 1.98
CA TYR A 28 -2.99 10.92 2.39
C TYR A 28 -3.25 9.64 1.59
N MET A 29 -3.09 9.67 0.26
CA MET A 29 -3.14 8.48 -0.60
C MET A 29 -2.16 7.41 -0.10
N HIS A 30 -0.94 7.85 0.27
CA HIS A 30 0.07 6.97 0.82
C HIS A 30 -0.02 6.77 2.36
N GLY A 31 -1.03 7.31 3.03
CA GLY A 31 -1.43 6.90 4.37
C GLY A 31 -2.43 5.74 4.28
N ILE A 32 -3.45 5.91 3.44
CA ILE A 32 -4.51 4.92 3.19
C ILE A 32 -3.93 3.59 2.74
N ASN A 33 -2.98 3.58 1.79
CA ASN A 33 -2.43 2.31 1.30
C ASN A 33 -1.57 1.54 2.32
N ARG A 34 -0.91 2.24 3.27
CA ARG A 34 -0.23 1.58 4.39
C ARG A 34 -1.23 0.89 5.32
N ILE A 35 -2.34 1.57 5.62
CA ILE A 35 -3.41 1.04 6.48
C ILE A 35 -4.09 -0.16 5.81
N SER A 36 -4.37 -0.11 4.51
CA SER A 36 -4.99 -1.23 3.78
C SER A 36 -4.10 -2.48 3.74
N ILE A 37 -2.79 -2.33 3.51
CA ILE A 37 -1.83 -3.44 3.52
C ILE A 37 -1.73 -4.05 4.93
N LEU A 38 -1.66 -3.24 5.99
CA LEU A 38 -1.63 -3.75 7.37
C LEU A 38 -2.91 -4.50 7.72
N LEU A 39 -4.09 -3.96 7.37
CA LEU A 39 -5.38 -4.62 7.61
C LEU A 39 -5.51 -5.94 6.82
N PHE A 40 -5.05 -5.96 5.57
CA PHE A 40 -5.01 -7.17 4.75
C PHE A 40 -4.10 -8.25 5.35
N LEU A 41 -2.90 -7.89 5.81
CA LEU A 41 -1.99 -8.83 6.46
C LEU A 41 -2.56 -9.38 7.77
N VAL A 42 -3.23 -8.55 8.58
CA VAL A 42 -3.95 -9.01 9.79
C VAL A 42 -5.07 -9.99 9.43
N ALA A 43 -5.86 -9.71 8.39
CA ALA A 43 -6.90 -10.61 7.91
C ALA A 43 -6.34 -11.95 7.39
N MET A 44 -5.20 -11.92 6.68
CA MET A 44 -4.49 -13.12 6.22
C MET A 44 -3.95 -13.96 7.38
N ILE A 45 -3.43 -13.33 8.45
CA ILE A 45 -3.00 -14.02 9.67
C ILE A 45 -4.19 -14.67 10.38
N ILE A 46 -5.31 -13.97 10.53
CA ILE A 46 -6.54 -14.51 11.14
C ILE A 46 -7.06 -15.71 10.33
N LEU A 47 -7.06 -15.61 9.00
CA LEU A 47 -7.48 -16.68 8.10
C LEU A 47 -6.56 -17.91 8.21
N ALA A 48 -5.24 -17.70 8.18
CA ALA A 48 -4.25 -18.77 8.32
C ALA A 48 -4.35 -19.46 9.69
N VAL A 49 -4.47 -18.71 10.78
CA VAL A 49 -4.68 -19.28 12.12
C VAL A 49 -5.98 -20.08 12.19
N LYS A 50 -7.08 -19.58 11.60
CA LYS A 50 -8.36 -20.30 11.58
C LYS A 50 -8.34 -21.57 10.72
N LEU A 51 -7.51 -21.61 9.67
CA LEU A 51 -7.38 -22.76 8.77
C LEU A 51 -6.40 -23.82 9.30
N LEU A 52 -5.35 -23.42 10.02
CA LEU A 52 -4.31 -24.31 10.55
C LEU A 52 -4.62 -24.81 11.98
N ARG A 53 -5.42 -24.08 12.75
CA ARG A 53 -5.96 -24.52 14.05
C ARG A 53 -7.27 -25.29 13.86
N HIS A 54 -7.18 -26.36 13.07
CA HIS A 54 -8.28 -27.24 12.72
C HIS A 54 -8.48 -28.36 13.77
#